data_AF-K6GS69-F1
#
_entry.id   AF-K6GS69-F1
#
_cell.length_a   1.000
_cell.length_b   1.000
_cell.length_c   1.000
_cell.angle_alpha   90.00
_cell.angle_beta   90.00
_cell.angle_gamma   90.00
#
_symmetry.space_group_name_H-M   'P 1'
#
loop_
_entity.id
_entity.type
_entity.pdbx_description
1 polymer ?
#
loop_
_entity_poly.entity_id
_entity_poly.type
_entity_poly.pdbx_seq_one_letter_code
_entity_poly.pdbx_strand_id
1 'polypeptide(L)'
;MLSLFTGSDKKIRERHEELKKGARLKNAKELFFSGKFPVVTTPGLEGRKIRRVLGLVSGRGFDSECAFYGLTASALDIGADAIIGYQENVAFHPDGSRYFSCYGTAVILEKLPSVKTEAKPQTVKSFMH
;
A
#
# COMPACT_ATOMS: atom_id res chain seq x y z
N MET A 1 24.35 -42.90 12.20
CA MET A 1 23.65 -42.48 10.97
C MET A 1 22.33 -41.80 11.35
N LEU A 2 22.31 -40.47 11.52
CA LEU A 2 21.05 -39.74 11.72
C LEU A 2 21.24 -38.24 11.37
N SER A 3 21.10 -37.88 10.09
CA SER A 3 21.10 -36.46 9.65
C SER A 3 20.34 -36.27 8.33
N LEU A 4 19.11 -36.78 8.24
CA LEU A 4 18.30 -36.69 7.00
C LEU A 4 16.92 -36.04 7.18
N PHE A 5 16.56 -35.55 8.37
CA PHE A 5 15.18 -35.06 8.63
C PHE A 5 15.06 -33.55 8.91
N THR A 6 16.12 -32.75 8.83
CA THR A 6 16.06 -31.30 9.12
C THR A 6 16.00 -30.38 7.88
N GLY A 7 16.03 -30.95 6.67
CA GLY A 7 16.10 -30.20 5.41
C GLY A 7 14.75 -29.90 4.71
N SER A 8 13.70 -30.67 5.00
CA SER A 8 12.37 -30.50 4.38
C SER A 8 11.62 -29.29 4.92
N ASP A 9 11.67 -29.06 6.23
CA ASP A 9 10.92 -27.98 6.88
C ASP A 9 11.40 -26.59 6.45
N LYS A 10 12.71 -26.43 6.21
CA LYS A 10 13.28 -25.17 5.69
C LYS A 10 12.76 -24.85 4.28
N LYS A 11 12.75 -25.83 3.38
CA LYS A 11 12.23 -25.66 2.01
C LYS A 11 10.73 -25.39 1.97
N ILE A 12 9.95 -26.01 2.85
CA ILE A 12 8.50 -25.76 2.95
C ILE A 12 8.24 -24.34 3.49
N ARG A 13 9.04 -23.89 4.48
CA ARG A 13 8.93 -22.53 5.03
C ARG A 13 9.30 -21.46 4.01
N GLU A 14 10.38 -21.66 3.25
CA GLU A 14 10.79 -20.76 2.16
C GLU A 14 9.72 -20.64 1.08
N ARG A 15 9.16 -21.76 0.63
CA ARG A 15 8.08 -21.76 -0.37
C ARG A 15 6.82 -21.03 0.13
N HIS A 16 6.48 -21.20 1.40
CA HIS A 16 5.34 -20.52 2.01
C HIS A 16 5.57 -19.01 2.17
N GLU A 17 6.81 -18.58 2.47
CA GLU A 17 7.20 -17.17 2.49
C GLU A 17 7.13 -16.53 1.10
N GLU A 18 7.60 -17.24 0.06
CA GLU A 18 7.51 -16.78 -1.33
C GLU A 18 6.05 -16.63 -1.79
N LEU A 19 5.18 -17.60 -1.46
CA LEU A 19 3.75 -17.53 -1.76
C LEU A 19 3.08 -16.35 -1.03
N LYS A 20 3.41 -16.13 0.24
CA LYS A 20 2.92 -14.97 1.01
C LYS A 20 3.40 -13.65 0.41
N LYS A 21 4.65 -13.58 -0.01
CA LYS A 21 5.22 -12.40 -0.69
C LYS A 21 4.48 -12.14 -2.00
N GLY A 22 4.22 -13.17 -2.81
CA GLY A 22 3.45 -13.06 -4.04
C GLY A 22 2.02 -12.56 -3.80
N ALA A 23 1.32 -13.10 -2.79
CA ALA A 23 -0.03 -12.66 -2.43
C ALA A 23 -0.07 -11.19 -1.96
N ARG A 24 0.91 -10.78 -1.15
CA ARG A 24 1.06 -9.38 -0.69
C ARG A 24 1.27 -8.41 -1.84
N LEU A 25 2.16 -8.75 -2.78
CA LEU A 25 2.41 -7.92 -3.95
C LEU A 25 1.18 -7.83 -4.86
N LYS A 26 0.44 -8.93 -5.03
CA LYS A 26 -0.80 -8.95 -5.81
C LYS A 26 -1.88 -8.04 -5.20
N ASN A 27 -2.06 -8.10 -3.89
CA ASN A 27 -2.99 -7.21 -3.17
C ASN A 27 -2.59 -5.74 -3.30
N ALA A 28 -1.29 -5.43 -3.08
CA ALA A 28 -0.77 -4.08 -3.24
C ALA A 28 -1.01 -3.53 -4.67
N LYS A 29 -0.80 -4.36 -5.69
CA LYS A 29 -1.08 -4.03 -7.09
C LYS A 29 -2.56 -3.72 -7.31
N GLU A 30 -3.47 -4.56 -6.80
CA GLU A 30 -4.91 -4.37 -6.92
C GLU A 30 -5.41 -3.09 -6.23
N LEU A 31 -4.94 -2.81 -5.01
CA LEU A 31 -5.33 -1.61 -4.25
C LEU A 31 -4.82 -0.33 -4.91
N PHE A 32 -3.63 -0.37 -5.49
CA PHE A 32 -3.08 0.74 -6.26
C PHE A 32 -3.93 1.02 -7.51
N PHE A 33 -4.16 0.01 -8.37
CA PHE A 33 -4.92 0.20 -9.62
C PHE A 33 -6.39 0.54 -9.40
N SER A 34 -6.99 0.08 -8.30
CA SER A 34 -8.35 0.47 -7.93
C SER A 34 -8.45 1.89 -7.35
N GLY A 35 -7.33 2.58 -7.13
CA GLY A 35 -7.28 3.90 -6.52
C GLY A 35 -7.63 3.92 -5.03
N LYS A 36 -7.80 2.74 -4.41
CA LYS A 36 -8.12 2.60 -2.98
C LYS A 36 -6.92 2.93 -2.09
N PHE A 37 -5.72 2.71 -2.60
CA PHE A 37 -4.47 3.08 -1.93
C PHE A 37 -3.68 4.05 -2.81
N PRO A 38 -3.85 5.36 -2.65
CA PRO A 38 -3.16 6.33 -3.47
C PRO A 38 -1.67 6.42 -3.09
N VAL A 39 -0.83 6.44 -4.12
CA VAL A 39 0.60 6.72 -4.02
C VAL A 39 0.88 7.95 -4.87
N VAL A 40 1.37 9.03 -4.24
CA VAL A 40 1.55 10.33 -4.91
C VAL A 40 2.95 10.87 -4.66
N THR A 41 3.48 11.59 -5.65
CA THR A 41 4.79 12.28 -5.57
C THR A 41 4.70 13.61 -4.81
N THR A 42 3.50 14.14 -4.63
CA THR A 42 3.23 15.37 -3.89
C THR A 42 3.36 15.18 -2.38
N PRO A 43 3.65 16.24 -1.60
CA PRO A 43 3.77 16.16 -0.14
C PRO A 43 2.42 15.91 0.58
N GLY A 44 1.30 15.87 -0.16
CA GLY A 44 -0.03 15.63 0.39
C GLY A 44 -1.02 15.27 -0.72
N LEU A 45 -2.26 14.97 -0.31
CA LEU A 45 -3.37 14.63 -1.19
C LEU A 45 -4.38 15.78 -1.19
N GLU A 46 -4.78 16.25 -2.37
CA GLU A 46 -5.80 17.29 -2.47
C GLU A 46 -7.14 16.81 -1.90
N GLY A 47 -7.80 17.68 -1.13
CA GLY A 47 -9.09 17.38 -0.50
C GLY A 47 -9.05 16.35 0.63
N ARG A 48 -7.88 15.80 0.99
CA ARG A 48 -7.73 14.85 2.12
C ARG A 48 -6.64 15.32 3.08
N LYS A 49 -6.99 15.45 4.35
CA LYS A 49 -6.03 15.82 5.40
C LYS A 49 -5.30 14.58 5.92
N ILE A 50 -4.01 14.75 6.21
CA ILE A 50 -3.19 13.73 6.86
C ILE A 50 -3.47 13.78 8.35
N ARG A 51 -4.00 12.70 8.90
CA ARG A 51 -4.27 12.56 10.34
C ARG A 51 -3.00 12.22 11.10
N ARG A 52 -2.18 11.32 10.55
CA ARG A 52 -0.95 10.83 11.19
C ARG A 52 0.07 10.37 10.16
N VAL A 53 1.33 10.69 10.42
CA VAL A 53 2.48 10.11 9.69
C VAL A 53 2.91 8.82 10.40
N LEU A 54 3.03 7.73 9.65
CA LEU A 54 3.50 6.44 10.18
C LEU A 54 5.02 6.32 10.07
N GLY A 55 5.60 6.84 8.99
CA GLY A 55 7.05 6.87 8.79
C GLY A 55 7.44 6.72 7.32
N LEU A 56 8.76 6.66 7.09
CA LEU A 56 9.32 6.38 5.78
C LEU A 56 9.16 4.89 5.45
N VAL A 57 8.70 4.61 4.23
CA VAL A 57 8.68 3.27 3.64
C VAL A 57 9.62 3.22 2.46
N SER A 58 10.22 2.05 2.23
CA SER A 58 11.12 1.81 1.11
C SER A 58 10.87 0.44 0.47
N GLY A 59 11.13 0.36 -0.82
CA GLY A 59 11.07 -0.87 -1.61
C GLY A 59 12.23 -0.91 -2.57
N ARG A 60 12.88 -2.07 -2.70
CA ARG A 60 14.04 -2.25 -3.58
C ARG A 60 13.89 -3.54 -4.38
N GLY A 61 14.31 -3.51 -5.63
CA GLY A 61 14.23 -4.68 -6.51
C GLY A 61 15.02 -4.50 -7.79
N PHE A 62 15.24 -5.60 -8.51
CA PHE A 62 15.82 -5.60 -9.86
C PHE A 62 14.81 -5.19 -10.94
N ASP A 63 13.54 -5.09 -10.55
CA ASP A 63 12.41 -4.72 -11.37
C ASP A 63 11.61 -3.62 -10.65
N SER A 64 11.11 -2.65 -11.42
CA SER A 64 10.42 -1.48 -10.88
C SER A 64 9.09 -1.87 -10.24
N GLU A 65 8.32 -2.80 -10.83
CA GLU A 65 7.07 -3.28 -10.24
C GLU A 65 7.33 -3.95 -8.89
N CYS A 66 8.34 -4.83 -8.82
CA CYS A 66 8.71 -5.48 -7.57
C CYS A 66 9.11 -4.49 -6.47
N ALA A 67 9.88 -3.46 -6.82
CA ALA A 67 10.29 -2.42 -5.88
C ALA A 67 9.09 -1.58 -5.40
N PHE A 68 8.25 -1.15 -6.33
CA PHE A 68 7.07 -0.32 -6.07
C PHE A 68 6.02 -1.05 -5.23
N TYR A 69 5.57 -2.23 -5.66
CA TYR A 69 4.56 -2.99 -4.92
C TYR A 69 5.11 -3.53 -3.60
N GLY A 70 6.43 -3.75 -3.49
CA GLY A 70 7.07 -4.07 -2.22
C GLY A 70 6.98 -2.93 -1.20
N LEU A 71 7.20 -1.69 -1.64
CA LEU A 71 6.97 -0.48 -0.84
C LEU A 71 5.50 -0.34 -0.45
N THR A 72 4.58 -0.50 -1.40
CA THR A 72 3.13 -0.40 -1.15
C THR A 72 2.64 -1.47 -0.18
N ALA A 73 3.08 -2.72 -0.34
CA ALA A 73 2.76 -3.80 0.59
C ALA A 73 3.30 -3.52 2.01
N SER A 74 4.48 -2.91 2.12
CA SER A 74 5.05 -2.54 3.43
C SER A 74 4.24 -1.43 4.11
N ALA A 75 3.73 -0.46 3.35
CA ALA A 75 2.86 0.58 3.89
C ALA A 75 1.48 0.03 4.30
N LEU A 76 0.93 -0.92 3.54
CA LEU A 76 -0.32 -1.60 3.87
C LEU A 76 -0.21 -2.42 5.17
N ASP A 77 0.90 -3.14 5.36
CA ASP A 77 1.14 -3.95 6.56
C ASP A 77 1.13 -3.11 7.85
N ILE A 78 1.56 -1.85 7.78
CA ILE A 78 1.55 -0.91 8.92
C ILE A 78 0.25 -0.11 9.04
N GLY A 79 -0.75 -0.41 8.20
CA GLY A 79 -2.07 0.22 8.25
C GLY A 79 -2.08 1.64 7.69
N ALA A 80 -1.22 1.96 6.73
CA ALA A 80 -1.30 3.22 6.00
C ALA A 80 -2.57 3.28 5.14
N ASP A 81 -3.06 4.49 4.91
CA ASP A 81 -4.12 4.76 3.93
C ASP A 81 -3.56 5.25 2.59
N ALA A 82 -2.33 5.79 2.60
CA ALA A 82 -1.67 6.35 1.43
C ALA A 82 -0.15 6.43 1.59
N ILE A 83 0.54 6.66 0.47
CA ILE A 83 1.95 7.08 0.43
C ILE A 83 2.04 8.42 -0.27
N ILE A 84 2.69 9.38 0.38
CA ILE A 84 2.96 10.72 -0.15
C ILE A 84 4.47 10.92 -0.37
N GLY A 85 4.84 11.91 -1.17
CA GLY A 85 6.25 12.21 -1.46
C GLY A 85 6.98 11.03 -2.08
N TYR A 86 6.28 10.23 -2.89
CA TYR A 86 6.86 9.10 -3.59
C TYR A 86 8.03 9.55 -4.47
N GLN A 87 9.15 8.83 -4.39
CA GLN A 87 10.31 9.00 -5.23
C GLN A 87 10.83 7.65 -5.69
N GLU A 88 11.35 7.61 -6.89
CA GLU A 88 11.98 6.43 -7.47
C GLU A 88 13.37 6.79 -7.97
N ASN A 89 14.34 5.94 -7.67
CA ASN A 89 15.70 6.07 -8.15
C ASN A 89 16.15 4.75 -8.79
N VAL A 90 16.97 4.87 -9.83
CA VAL A 90 17.58 3.73 -10.52
C VAL A 90 19.08 3.83 -10.36
N ALA A 91 19.68 2.81 -9.77
CA ALA A 91 21.13 2.68 -9.63
C ALA A 91 21.65 1.64 -10.61
N PHE A 92 22.74 1.97 -11.30
CA PHE A 92 23.46 1.06 -12.18
C PHE A 92 24.75 0.64 -11.51
N HIS A 93 24.94 -0.66 -11.37
CA HIS A 93 26.16 -1.23 -10.82
C HIS A 93 27.19 -1.42 -11.95
N PRO A 94 28.51 -1.36 -11.66
CA PRO A 94 29.55 -1.47 -12.69
C PRO A 94 29.53 -2.77 -13.51
N ASP A 95 28.90 -3.83 -13.02
CA ASP A 95 28.70 -5.09 -13.75
C ASP A 95 27.53 -5.06 -14.75
N GLY A 96 26.86 -3.90 -14.89
CA GLY A 96 25.72 -3.71 -15.78
C GLY A 96 24.37 -4.07 -15.16
N SER A 97 24.33 -4.58 -13.92
CA SER A 97 23.07 -4.79 -13.21
C SER A 97 22.43 -3.46 -12.80
N ARG A 98 21.09 -3.43 -12.74
CA ARG A 98 20.32 -2.24 -12.33
C ARG A 98 19.41 -2.56 -11.16
N TYR A 99 19.23 -1.57 -10.29
CA TYR A 99 18.40 -1.67 -9.10
C TYR A 99 17.46 -0.49 -9.03
N PHE A 100 16.18 -0.77 -8.78
CA PHE A 100 15.15 0.20 -8.51
C PHE A 100 15.02 0.37 -7.00
N SER A 101 14.97 1.62 -6.56
CA SER A 101 14.69 1.98 -5.18
C SER A 101 13.55 2.98 -5.14
N CYS A 102 12.48 2.58 -4.47
CA CYS A 102 11.28 3.36 -4.26
C CYS A 102 11.24 3.82 -2.79
N TYR A 103 10.89 5.08 -2.56
CA TYR A 103 10.76 5.66 -1.23
C TYR A 103 9.50 6.52 -1.15
N GLY A 104 8.96 6.66 0.06
CA GLY A 104 7.84 7.56 0.31
C GLY A 104 7.46 7.58 1.78
N THR A 105 6.53 8.45 2.15
CA THR A 105 6.04 8.55 3.53
C THR A 105 4.66 7.91 3.63
N ALA A 106 4.53 6.89 4.47
CA ALA A 106 3.26 6.23 4.77
C ALA A 106 2.46 7.08 5.76
N VAL A 107 1.19 7.31 5.45
CA VAL A 107 0.30 8.20 6.22
C VAL A 107 -1.08 7.58 6.43
N ILE A 108 -1.74 7.98 7.51
CA ILE A 108 -3.16 7.75 7.78
C ILE A 108 -3.90 9.04 7.45
N LEU A 109 -5.00 8.94 6.72
CA LEU A 109 -5.84 10.07 6.32
C LEU A 109 -6.97 10.29 7.31
N GLU A 110 -7.48 11.52 7.36
CA GLU A 110 -8.73 11.78 8.06
C GLU A 110 -9.89 11.06 7.37
N LYS A 111 -10.81 10.49 8.16
CA LYS A 111 -12.05 9.97 7.62
C LYS A 111 -12.85 11.14 7.06
N LEU A 112 -13.27 11.04 5.80
CA LEU A 112 -14.22 12.00 5.24
C LEU A 112 -15.48 12.02 6.12
N PRO A 113 -16.04 13.20 6.42
CA PRO A 113 -17.31 13.26 7.12
C PRO A 113 -18.34 12.49 6.29
N SER A 114 -18.92 11.44 6.88
CA SER A 114 -20.05 10.74 6.27
C SER A 114 -21.14 11.79 6.07
N VAL A 115 -21.56 12.01 4.83
CA VAL A 115 -22.74 12.82 4.55
C VAL A 115 -23.90 12.12 5.25
N LYS A 116 -24.31 12.62 6.42
CA LYS A 116 -25.56 12.22 7.03
C LYS A 116 -26.63 12.74 6.08
N THR A 117 -27.25 11.86 5.32
CA THR A 117 -28.48 12.16 4.60
C THR A 117 -29.54 12.45 5.67
N GLU A 118 -29.67 13.72 6.07
CA GLU A 118 -30.82 14.17 6.84
C GLU A 118 -32.04 14.04 5.94
N ALA A 119 -32.67 12.88 5.95
CA ALA A 119 -34.01 12.68 5.43
C ALA A 119 -34.95 13.51 6.32
N LYS A 120 -35.18 14.77 5.94
CA LYS A 120 -36.21 15.60 6.55
C LYS A 120 -37.56 15.11 6.02
N PRO A 121 -38.45 14.52 6.85
CA PRO A 121 -39.78 14.15 6.38
C PRO A 121 -40.54 15.43 6.05
N GLN A 122 -40.82 15.66 4.77
CA GLN A 122 -41.74 16.72 4.35
C GLN A 122 -43.14 16.36 4.84
N THR A 123 -43.58 17.00 5.92
CA THR A 123 -44.96 16.92 6.37
C THR A 123 -45.81 17.76 5.42
N VAL A 124 -46.40 17.11 4.42
CA VAL A 124 -47.39 17.74 3.53
C VAL A 124 -48.65 17.98 4.36
N LYS A 125 -48.87 19.21 4.82
CA LYS A 125 -50.16 19.63 5.38
C LYS A 125 -51.14 19.73 4.21
N SER A 126 -52.03 18.75 4.09
CA SER A 126 -53.23 18.83 3.28
C SER A 126 -54.12 19.95 3.84
N PHE A 127 -54.27 21.03 3.07
CA PHE A 127 -55.33 22.01 3.29
C PHE A 127 -56.54 21.54 2.47
N MET A 128 -57.58 21.07 3.18
CA MET A 128 -58.92 20.93 2.62
C MET A 128 -59.66 22.24 2.87
N HIS A 129 -60.11 22.88 1.79
CA HIS A 129 -61.22 23.83 1.76
C HIS A 129 -62.08 23.51 0.55
#